data_AF-A0A2H6BNV5-F1
#
_entry.id   AF-A0A2H6BNV5-F1
#
_cell.length_a   1.000
_cell.length_b   1.000
_cell.length_c   1.000
_cell.angle_alpha   90.00
_cell.angle_beta   90.00
_cell.angle_gamma   90.00
#
_symmetry.space_group_name_H-M   'P 1'
#
loop_
_entity.id
_entity.type
_entity.pdbx_description
1 polymer ?
#
loop_
_entity_poly.entity_id
_entity_poly.type
_entity_poly.pdbx_seq_one_letter_code
_entity_poly.pdbx_strand_id
1 'polypeptide(L)'
;MLVVHNEKILDFIKYRYSLGDLQRLSAFLSENDVLRFPHLKNGLFPAALVSNETEYTGYANVWLRDNVYLAYSHYIIGQTAIAVKNIQTLMNYFQKFQRRFINIIQGRVNPEKIRERPHIRFEGRTRLFVTCYGSIGGHKLTKSFSGKRLN
;
A
#
# COMPACT_ATOMS: atom_id res chain seq x y z
N MET A 1 29.31 7.26 7.65
CA MET A 1 29.67 5.88 7.25
C MET A 1 28.55 5.33 6.40
N LEU A 2 28.80 4.93 5.15
CA LEU A 2 27.79 4.31 4.29
C LEU A 2 27.66 2.84 4.72
N VAL A 3 26.47 2.42 5.14
CA VAL A 3 26.18 1.00 5.43
C VAL A 3 25.48 0.42 4.21
N VAL A 4 26.09 -0.59 3.59
CA VAL A 4 25.53 -1.27 2.42
C VAL A 4 25.28 -2.73 2.80
N HIS A 5 24.01 -3.15 2.76
CA HIS A 5 23.59 -4.50 3.15
C HIS A 5 23.71 -5.54 2.02
N ASN A 6 23.79 -5.08 0.77
CA ASN A 6 24.02 -5.93 -0.39
C ASN A 6 25.19 -5.35 -1.18
N GLU A 7 26.35 -5.97 -1.04
CA GLU A 7 27.61 -5.49 -1.63
C GLU A 7 27.53 -5.34 -3.15
N LYS A 8 26.69 -6.12 -3.83
CA LYS A 8 26.47 -6.00 -5.29
C LYS A 8 25.91 -4.62 -5.70
N ILE A 9 25.29 -3.89 -4.78
CA ILE A 9 24.77 -2.54 -5.05
C ILE A 9 25.91 -1.53 -5.18
N LEU A 10 27.07 -1.77 -4.57
CA LEU A 10 28.22 -0.86 -4.63
C LEU A 10 28.64 -0.54 -6.06
N ASP A 11 28.60 -1.53 -6.96
CA ASP A 11 28.94 -1.39 -8.38
C ASP A 11 28.03 -0.42 -9.14
N PHE A 12 26.83 -0.18 -8.61
CA PHE A 12 25.83 0.70 -9.19
C PHE A 12 25.81 2.10 -8.55
N ILE A 13 26.50 2.34 -7.43
CA ILE A 13 26.55 3.66 -6.77
C ILE A 13 27.57 4.54 -7.49
N LYS A 14 27.08 5.47 -8.31
CA LYS A 14 27.94 6.38 -9.10
C LYS A 14 27.54 7.84 -8.93
N TYR A 15 28.51 8.74 -9.04
CA TYR A 15 28.27 10.19 -9.02
C TYR A 15 27.55 10.70 -10.27
N ARG A 16 27.82 10.07 -11.43
CA ARG A 16 27.15 10.33 -12.71
C ARG A 16 26.82 9.01 -13.38
N TYR A 17 25.68 8.97 -14.07
CA TYR A 17 25.19 7.79 -14.77
C TYR A 17 25.20 8.04 -16.28
N SER A 18 25.75 7.10 -17.04
CA SER A 18 25.55 7.00 -18.48
C SER A 18 24.29 6.19 -18.80
N LEU A 19 23.82 6.24 -20.06
CA LEU A 19 22.73 5.38 -20.51
C LEU A 19 23.03 3.89 -20.27
N GLY A 20 24.25 3.45 -20.56
CA GLY A 20 24.66 2.06 -20.33
C GLY A 20 24.67 1.66 -18.84
N ASP A 21 24.96 2.60 -17.93
CA ASP A 21 24.84 2.35 -16.49
C ASP A 21 23.38 2.14 -16.08
N LEU A 22 22.47 2.98 -16.59
CA LEU A 22 21.03 2.86 -16.29
C LEU A 22 20.44 1.57 -16.86
N GLN A 23 20.87 1.15 -18.05
CA GLN A 23 20.45 -0.12 -18.64
C GLN A 23 20.91 -1.32 -17.80
N ARG A 24 22.17 -1.32 -17.35
CA ARG A 24 22.69 -2.37 -16.45
C ARG A 24 21.97 -2.39 -15.10
N LEU A 25 21.73 -1.21 -14.52
CA LEU A 25 20.98 -1.11 -13.26
C LEU A 25 19.55 -1.62 -13.43
N SER A 26 18.86 -1.23 -14.50
CA SER A 26 17.51 -1.70 -14.80
C SER A 26 17.46 -3.22 -14.98
N ALA A 27 18.44 -3.80 -15.68
CA ALA A 27 18.55 -5.26 -15.84
C ALA A 27 18.77 -5.94 -14.49
N PHE A 28 19.73 -5.47 -13.70
CA PHE A 28 20.00 -5.99 -12.35
C PHE A 28 18.76 -5.95 -11.44
N LEU A 29 18.05 -4.83 -11.41
CA LEU A 29 16.82 -4.71 -10.61
C LEU A 29 15.72 -5.67 -11.13
N SER A 30 15.57 -5.79 -12.44
CA SER A 30 14.56 -6.68 -13.04
C SER A 30 14.87 -8.16 -12.79
N GLU A 31 16.13 -8.58 -12.92
CA GLU A 31 16.59 -9.95 -12.66
C GLU A 31 16.39 -10.37 -11.20
N ASN A 32 16.40 -9.41 -10.27
CA ASN A 32 16.17 -9.65 -8.84
C ASN A 32 14.69 -9.44 -8.44
N ASP A 33 13.77 -9.32 -9.40
CA ASP A 33 12.32 -9.19 -9.18
C ASP A 33 11.90 -8.00 -8.28
N VAL A 34 12.79 -7.02 -8.03
CA VAL A 34 12.52 -5.92 -7.09
C VAL A 34 11.56 -4.86 -7.65
N LEU A 35 11.35 -4.87 -8.97
CA LEU A 35 10.39 -3.99 -9.67
C LEU A 35 9.04 -4.67 -9.89
N ARG A 36 8.85 -5.88 -9.37
CA ARG A 36 7.59 -6.60 -9.46
C ARG A 36 6.73 -6.27 -8.24
N PHE A 37 5.53 -5.77 -8.49
CA PHE A 37 4.54 -5.47 -7.46
C PHE A 37 3.41 -6.49 -7.50
N PRO A 38 3.37 -7.47 -6.57
CA PRO A 38 2.27 -8.42 -6.52
C PRO A 38 0.96 -7.74 -6.23
N HIS A 39 -0.06 -8.10 -7.00
CA HIS A 39 -1.41 -7.59 -6.83
C HIS A 39 -2.42 -8.73 -6.73
N LEU A 40 -3.56 -8.44 -6.13
CA LEU A 40 -4.68 -9.36 -6.03
C LEU A 40 -5.28 -9.65 -7.41
N LYS A 41 -6.08 -10.71 -7.52
CA LYS A 41 -6.78 -11.07 -8.77
C LYS A 41 -7.67 -9.94 -9.30
N ASN A 42 -8.15 -9.06 -8.42
CA ASN A 42 -8.95 -7.88 -8.77
C ASN A 42 -8.09 -6.65 -9.15
N GLY A 43 -6.75 -6.74 -9.14
CA GLY A 43 -5.85 -5.67 -9.53
C GLY A 43 -5.47 -4.70 -8.40
N LEU A 44 -5.96 -4.88 -7.17
CA LEU A 44 -5.53 -4.08 -6.03
C LEU A 44 -4.17 -4.54 -5.49
N PHE A 45 -3.36 -3.56 -5.09
CA PHE A 45 -2.06 -3.76 -4.44
C PHE A 45 -2.24 -3.73 -2.92
N PRO A 46 -1.86 -4.81 -2.22
CA PRO A 46 -1.85 -4.83 -0.76
C PRO A 46 -0.71 -3.98 -0.20
N ALA A 47 -0.83 -3.54 1.05
CA ALA A 47 0.16 -2.73 1.74
C ALA A 47 1.48 -3.47 2.00
N ALA A 48 1.43 -4.80 2.12
CA ALA A 48 2.62 -5.64 2.16
C ALA A 48 2.39 -6.95 1.42
N LEU A 49 3.49 -7.61 1.07
CA LEU A 49 3.51 -8.95 0.48
C LEU A 49 2.79 -9.93 1.41
N VAL A 50 1.64 -10.43 0.97
CA VAL A 50 0.88 -11.45 1.71
C VAL A 50 1.43 -12.81 1.30
N SER A 51 2.32 -13.36 2.12
CA SER A 51 2.67 -14.79 2.13
C SER A 51 1.66 -15.57 3.00
N ASN A 52 1.61 -16.91 2.85
CA ASN A 52 0.78 -17.77 3.72
C ASN A 52 1.09 -17.58 5.22
N GLU A 53 2.31 -17.15 5.56
CA GLU A 53 2.76 -16.89 6.93
C GLU A 53 2.32 -15.51 7.47
N THR A 54 1.91 -14.59 6.59
CA THR A 54 1.50 -13.22 6.93
C THR A 54 0.00 -12.96 6.73
N GLU A 55 -0.78 -14.00 6.44
CA GLU A 55 -2.23 -13.90 6.23
C GLU A 55 -2.96 -13.45 7.52
N TYR A 56 -2.39 -13.71 8.71
CA TYR A 56 -3.01 -13.45 10.02
C TYR A 56 -2.87 -12.00 10.54
N THR A 57 -1.99 -11.17 9.95
CA THR A 57 -1.58 -9.88 10.54
C THR A 57 -2.26 -8.65 9.95
N GLY A 58 -3.24 -8.84 9.05
CA GLY A 58 -3.97 -7.73 8.43
C GLY A 58 -3.16 -6.95 7.39
N TYR A 59 -2.05 -7.49 6.87
CA TYR A 59 -1.30 -6.88 5.77
C TYR A 59 -1.98 -7.01 4.39
N ALA A 60 -3.08 -7.77 4.28
CA ALA A 60 -3.97 -7.80 3.11
C ALA A 60 -4.81 -6.51 2.93
N ASN A 61 -4.58 -5.50 3.77
CA ASN A 61 -5.19 -4.20 3.63
C ASN A 61 -4.67 -3.46 2.41
N VAL A 62 -5.58 -2.81 1.72
CA VAL A 62 -5.35 -1.97 0.55
C VAL A 62 -5.51 -0.52 0.98
N TRP A 63 -4.54 0.31 0.63
CA TRP A 63 -4.61 1.76 0.80
C TRP A 63 -4.90 2.43 -0.53
N LEU A 64 -5.87 3.35 -0.53
CA LEU A 64 -6.24 4.13 -1.70
C LEU A 64 -5.03 4.85 -2.30
N ARG A 65 -4.29 5.56 -1.46
CA ARG A 65 -3.10 6.34 -1.84
C ARG A 65 -2.10 5.47 -2.61
N ASP A 66 -1.69 4.36 -2.02
CA ASP A 66 -0.65 3.50 -2.56
C ASP A 66 -1.10 2.90 -3.91
N ASN A 67 -2.38 2.54 -4.03
CA ASN A 67 -2.95 2.00 -5.26
C ASN A 67 -3.02 3.02 -6.39
N VAL A 68 -3.38 4.27 -6.09
CA VAL A 68 -3.39 5.35 -7.10
C VAL A 68 -1.98 5.59 -7.64
N TYR A 69 -0.97 5.67 -6.77
CA TYR A 69 0.41 5.86 -7.21
C TYR A 69 0.94 4.65 -7.99
N LEU A 70 0.68 3.42 -7.54
CA LEU A 70 1.12 2.23 -8.26
C LEU A 70 0.42 2.10 -9.62
N ALA A 71 -0.89 2.35 -9.69
CA ALA A 71 -1.61 2.37 -10.96
C ALA A 71 -1.03 3.42 -11.92
N TYR A 72 -0.72 4.62 -11.42
CA TYR A 72 -0.08 5.66 -12.23
C TYR A 72 1.32 5.25 -12.71
N SER A 73 2.15 4.70 -11.83
CA SER A 73 3.47 4.18 -12.21
C SER A 73 3.37 3.11 -13.30
N HIS A 74 2.45 2.15 -13.15
CA HIS A 74 2.18 1.13 -14.16
C HIS A 74 1.71 1.72 -15.49
N TYR A 75 0.87 2.76 -15.46
CA TYR A 75 0.45 3.48 -16.67
C TYR A 75 1.64 4.14 -17.39
N ILE A 76 2.51 4.83 -16.66
CA ILE A 76 3.67 5.54 -17.23
C ILE A 76 4.68 4.58 -17.87
N ILE A 77 4.85 3.37 -17.32
CA ILE A 77 5.75 2.34 -17.89
C ILE A 77 5.06 1.46 -18.95
N GLY A 78 3.88 1.83 -19.44
CA GLY A 78 3.16 1.13 -20.50
C GLY A 78 2.39 -0.13 -20.07
N GLN A 79 2.34 -0.42 -18.77
CA GLN A 79 1.56 -1.54 -18.20
C GLN A 79 0.10 -1.12 -17.95
N THR A 80 -0.54 -0.54 -18.98
CA THR A 80 -1.86 0.11 -18.90
C THR A 80 -2.96 -0.83 -18.41
N ALA A 81 -2.94 -2.11 -18.80
CA ALA A 81 -3.95 -3.07 -18.38
C ALA A 81 -4.00 -3.27 -16.85
N ILE A 82 -2.83 -3.26 -16.19
CA ILE A 82 -2.72 -3.37 -14.73
C ILE A 82 -3.31 -2.11 -14.08
N ALA A 83 -2.93 -0.93 -14.59
CA ALA A 83 -3.42 0.35 -14.11
C ALA A 83 -4.96 0.47 -14.22
N VAL A 84 -5.52 0.15 -15.39
CA VAL A 84 -6.97 0.21 -15.65
C VAL A 84 -7.73 -0.71 -14.69
N LYS A 85 -7.27 -1.95 -14.53
CA LYS A 85 -7.92 -2.92 -13.65
C LYS A 85 -7.94 -2.48 -12.19
N ASN A 86 -6.84 -1.86 -11.73
CA ASN A 86 -6.75 -1.29 -10.38
C ASN A 86 -7.78 -0.16 -10.19
N ILE A 87 -7.75 0.85 -11.07
CA ILE A 87 -8.61 2.03 -10.97
C ILE A 87 -10.09 1.64 -11.12
N GLN A 88 -10.44 0.75 -12.05
CA GLN A 88 -11.81 0.23 -12.18
C GLN A 88 -12.31 -0.41 -10.89
N THR A 89 -11.45 -1.18 -10.21
CA THR A 89 -11.81 -1.80 -8.93
C THR A 89 -12.03 -0.77 -7.83
N LEU A 90 -11.20 0.29 -7.77
CA LEU A 90 -11.39 1.40 -6.84
C LEU A 90 -12.69 2.19 -7.15
N MET A 91 -12.96 2.48 -8.41
CA MET A 91 -14.19 3.16 -8.85
C MET A 91 -15.43 2.36 -8.42
N ASN A 92 -15.45 1.06 -8.72
CA ASN A 92 -16.55 0.18 -8.34
C ASN A 92 -16.76 0.15 -6.81
N TYR A 93 -15.67 0.16 -6.04
CA TYR A 93 -15.74 0.25 -4.59
C TYR A 93 -16.38 1.57 -4.12
N PHE A 94 -15.91 2.72 -4.61
CA PHE A 94 -16.45 4.01 -4.18
C PHE A 94 -17.87 4.28 -4.68
N GLN A 95 -18.24 3.76 -5.86
CA GLN A 95 -19.62 3.79 -6.33
C GLN A 95 -20.53 3.00 -5.38
N LYS A 96 -20.14 1.78 -4.98
CA LYS A 96 -20.89 0.96 -4.02
C LYS A 96 -21.11 1.67 -2.67
N PHE A 97 -20.13 2.46 -2.23
CA PHE A 97 -20.17 3.17 -0.95
C PHE A 97 -20.44 4.69 -1.06
N GLN A 98 -20.90 5.16 -2.22
CA GLN A 98 -21.12 6.59 -2.51
C GLN A 98 -22.03 7.26 -1.48
N ARG A 99 -23.04 6.53 -0.98
CA ARG A 99 -23.97 7.01 0.05
C ARG A 99 -23.26 7.54 1.31
N ARG A 100 -22.10 7.00 1.66
CA ARG A 100 -21.32 7.46 2.82
C ARG A 100 -20.75 8.86 2.61
N PHE A 101 -20.27 9.17 1.40
CA PHE A 101 -19.82 10.51 1.05
C PHE A 101 -20.99 11.50 1.13
N ILE A 102 -22.12 11.15 0.49
CA ILE A 102 -23.31 12.00 0.45
C ILE A 102 -23.81 12.30 1.86
N ASN A 103 -23.94 11.27 2.70
CA ASN A 103 -24.45 11.43 4.05
C ASN A 103 -23.53 12.30 4.93
N ILE A 104 -22.20 12.19 4.79
CA ILE A 104 -21.25 13.04 5.52
C ILE A 104 -21.34 14.50 5.02
N ILE A 105 -21.33 14.72 3.71
CA ILE A 105 -21.41 16.06 3.11
C ILE A 105 -22.70 16.78 3.51
N GLN A 106 -23.82 16.05 3.57
CA GLN A 106 -25.13 16.58 3.93
C GLN A 106 -25.40 16.61 5.44
N GLY A 107 -24.43 16.24 6.29
CA GLY A 107 -24.59 16.25 7.74
C GLY A 107 -25.60 15.23 8.29
N ARG A 108 -25.96 14.21 7.51
CA ARG A 108 -26.95 13.18 7.89
C ARG A 108 -26.41 12.14 8.86
N VAL A 109 -25.10 12.07 9.04
CA VAL A 109 -24.42 11.14 9.95
C VAL A 109 -23.35 11.88 10.75
N ASN A 110 -23.07 11.41 11.96
CA ASN A 110 -22.01 11.96 12.80
C ASN A 110 -20.64 11.57 12.23
N PRO A 111 -19.78 12.53 11.82
CA PRO A 111 -18.45 12.24 11.34
C PRO A 111 -17.63 11.45 12.34
N GLU A 112 -17.79 11.60 13.65
CA GLU A 112 -17.01 10.84 14.66
C GLU A 112 -17.22 9.32 14.60
N LYS A 113 -18.29 8.85 13.95
CA LYS A 113 -18.50 7.42 13.70
C LYS A 113 -17.68 6.96 12.49
N ILE A 114 -16.49 6.42 12.74
CA ILE A 114 -15.53 5.95 11.70
C ILE A 114 -16.18 5.05 10.64
N ARG A 115 -17.12 4.17 11.01
CA ARG A 115 -17.81 3.25 10.09
C ARG A 115 -18.70 3.96 9.05
N GLU A 116 -19.18 5.15 9.37
CA GLU A 116 -20.01 5.98 8.49
C GLU A 116 -19.17 6.80 7.50
N ARG A 117 -17.87 6.95 7.77
CA ARG A 117 -16.94 7.64 6.88
C ARG A 117 -16.66 6.81 5.63
N PRO A 118 -16.42 7.43 4.48
CA PRO A 118 -15.75 6.78 3.37
C PRO A 118 -14.39 6.23 3.78
N HIS A 119 -14.09 4.97 3.43
CA HIS A 119 -12.83 4.37 3.83
C HIS A 119 -11.76 4.51 2.76
N ILE A 120 -10.58 4.92 3.20
CA ILE A 120 -9.35 5.01 2.40
C ILE A 120 -8.43 3.79 2.60
N ARG A 121 -8.78 2.91 3.54
CA ARG A 121 -8.14 1.62 3.84
C ARG A 121 -9.22 0.56 4.01
N PHE A 122 -9.06 -0.59 3.34
CA PHE A 122 -10.02 -1.69 3.39
C PHE A 122 -9.36 -3.02 3.03
N GLU A 123 -10.02 -4.14 3.33
CA GLU A 123 -9.49 -5.47 3.00
C GLU A 123 -9.62 -5.72 1.50
N GLY A 124 -8.53 -6.11 0.84
CA GLY A 124 -8.48 -6.11 -0.63
C GLY A 124 -9.33 -7.16 -1.33
N ARG A 125 -9.60 -8.32 -0.72
CA ARG A 125 -10.35 -9.43 -1.37
C ARG A 125 -11.87 -9.21 -1.28
N THR A 126 -12.39 -9.00 -0.08
CA THR A 126 -13.81 -8.78 0.23
C THR A 126 -14.23 -7.33 0.07
N ARG A 127 -13.27 -6.39 0.08
CA ARG A 127 -13.51 -4.94 0.06
C ARG A 127 -14.38 -4.51 1.25
N LEU A 128 -14.26 -5.25 2.35
CA LEU A 128 -14.89 -4.92 3.62
C LEU A 128 -14.02 -3.96 4.40
N PHE A 129 -14.69 -3.19 5.26
CA PHE A 129 -14.03 -2.30 6.19
C PHE A 129 -13.12 -3.08 7.14
N VAL A 130 -11.90 -2.59 7.30
CA VAL A 130 -11.02 -2.97 8.40
C VAL A 130 -10.88 -1.76 9.29
N THR A 131 -11.16 -1.95 10.59
CA THR A 131 -10.97 -0.91 11.59
C THR A 131 -9.54 -0.39 11.56
N CYS A 132 -9.38 0.91 11.35
CA CYS A 132 -8.12 1.60 11.58
C CYS A 132 -7.82 1.57 13.08
N TYR A 133 -7.17 0.52 13.58
CA TYR A 133 -6.34 0.67 14.78
C TYR A 133 -4.99 1.20 14.30
N GLY A 134 -4.89 2.51 14.30
CA GLY A 134 -3.70 3.28 13.94
C GLY A 134 -3.86 4.66 14.56
N SER A 135 -3.30 4.80 15.77
CA SER A 135 -3.27 6.01 16.58
C SER A 135 -2.80 7.21 15.76
N ILE A 136 -3.73 8.13 15.46
CA ILE A 136 -3.42 9.52 15.11
C ILE A 136 -4.45 10.35 15.89
N GLY A 137 -4.02 10.98 16.98
CA GLY A 137 -4.86 11.81 17.86
C GLY A 137 -4.93 11.27 19.28
N GLY A 138 -4.27 11.96 20.19
CA GLY A 138 -3.96 11.48 21.54
C GLY A 138 -5.16 11.13 22.41
N HIS A 139 -5.11 9.96 23.03
CA HIS A 139 -5.57 9.74 24.39
C HIS A 139 -4.65 8.70 25.04
N LYS A 140 -3.86 9.15 26.02
CA LYS A 140 -3.16 8.28 26.97
C LYS A 140 -4.20 7.42 27.69
N LEU A 141 -4.11 6.11 27.55
CA LEU A 141 -4.63 5.15 28.53
C LEU A 141 -3.60 4.01 28.66
N THR A 142 -2.75 4.18 29.68
CA THR A 142 -2.03 3.15 30.46
C THR A 142 -1.56 1.89 29.72
N LYS A 143 -0.31 1.92 29.22
CA LYS A 143 0.51 0.70 29.12
C LYS A 143 1.01 0.34 30.52
N SER A 144 0.28 -0.53 31.21
CA SER A 144 0.87 -1.45 32.18
C SER A 144 1.21 -2.73 31.43
N PHE A 145 2.46 -2.89 31.04
CA PHE A 145 3.04 -4.20 30.74
C PHE A 145 4.45 -4.21 31.32
N SER A 146 4.51 -4.61 32.59
CA SER A 146 5.66 -5.29 33.16
C SER A 146 5.99 -6.50 32.31
N GLY A 147 7.26 -6.67 31.90
CA GLY A 147 7.65 -7.83 31.12
C GLY A 147 9.01 -7.75 30.43
N LYS A 148 10.08 -7.77 31.25
CA LYS A 148 11.42 -8.34 31.01
C LYS A 148 12.10 -8.09 29.64
N ARG A 149 13.14 -7.24 29.69
CA ARG A 149 14.34 -7.35 28.84
C ARG A 149 14.96 -8.74 29.03
N LEU A 150 15.25 -9.41 27.93
CA LEU A 150 16.30 -10.43 27.87
C LEU A 150 17.49 -9.77 27.16
N ASN A 151 18.64 -9.84 27.83
CA ASN A 151 19.96 -9.51 27.27
C ASN A 151 20.34 -10.55 26.22
#